data_AF-A0A515KJW7-F1
#
_entry.id   AF-A0A515KJW7-F1
#
_cell.length_a   1.000
_cell.length_b   1.000
_cell.length_c   1.000
_cell.angle_alpha   90.00
_cell.angle_beta   90.00
_cell.angle_gamma   90.00
#
_symmetry.space_group_name_H-M   'P 1'
#
loop_
_entity.id
_entity.type
_entity.pdbx_description
1 polymer ?
#
loop_
_entity_poly.entity_id
_entity_poly.type
_entity_poly.pdbx_seq_one_letter_code
_entity_poly.pdbx_strand_id
1 'polypeptide(L)'
;MGTIFDLFGNPWIDAPRKRGRPVHEVTVRTRNRVSMLLALGWSTIRIATALGVTLPTLHKYYFYELRQQAVARDRLEMRRLEMAWELAEGGNVGALKEFGKLMERNDRMEAERFMASSPAADKGPAERVGKKVVDKQLAADADADLMAELELEASTANAVH
;
A
#
# COMPACT_ATOMS: atom_id res chain seq x y z
N MET A 1 -33.72 -8.69 46.22
CA MET A 1 -33.98 -8.09 44.89
C MET A 1 -33.40 -9.04 43.87
N GLY A 2 -34.23 -9.68 43.04
CA GLY A 2 -33.76 -10.60 42.00
C GLY A 2 -33.03 -9.81 40.91
N THR A 3 -31.85 -10.26 40.53
CA THR A 3 -31.13 -9.75 39.36
C THR A 3 -31.94 -10.09 38.11
N ILE A 4 -32.45 -9.06 37.42
CA ILE A 4 -33.07 -9.23 36.11
C ILE A 4 -31.95 -9.60 35.13
N PHE A 5 -32.11 -10.68 34.39
CA PHE A 5 -31.14 -11.11 33.37
C PHE A 5 -31.67 -10.77 31.98
N ASP A 6 -30.78 -10.40 31.07
CA ASP A 6 -31.12 -10.22 29.65
C ASP A 6 -31.33 -11.59 28.95
N LEU A 7 -31.68 -11.56 27.66
CA LEU A 7 -31.89 -12.75 26.83
C LEU A 7 -30.66 -13.68 26.78
N PHE A 8 -29.47 -13.16 27.09
CA PHE A 8 -28.19 -13.86 27.05
C PHE A 8 -27.67 -14.24 28.44
N GLY A 9 -28.47 -14.03 29.50
CA GLY A 9 -28.09 -14.35 30.87
C GLY A 9 -27.14 -13.34 31.53
N ASN A 10 -26.93 -12.16 30.93
CA ASN A 10 -26.15 -11.10 31.57
C ASN A 10 -27.03 -10.30 32.56
N PRO A 11 -26.47 -9.82 33.68
CA PRO A 11 -27.23 -8.96 34.59
C PRO A 11 -27.63 -7.66 33.90
N TRP A 12 -28.94 -7.38 33.88
CA TRP A 12 -29.49 -6.15 33.34
C TRP A 12 -29.18 -4.97 34.25
N ILE A 13 -28.41 -4.00 33.74
CA ILE A 13 -28.08 -2.77 34.44
C ILE A 13 -28.94 -1.65 33.86
N ASP A 14 -29.72 -0.98 34.71
CA ASP A 14 -30.49 0.19 34.29
C ASP A 14 -29.53 1.37 34.11
N ALA A 15 -29.25 1.74 32.85
CA ALA A 15 -28.34 2.83 32.57
C ALA A 15 -28.97 4.15 33.04
N PRO A 16 -28.29 4.99 33.85
CA PRO A 16 -28.85 6.24 34.31
C PRO A 16 -29.10 7.18 33.12
N ARG A 17 -30.37 7.28 32.71
CA ARG A 17 -30.83 8.16 31.64
C ARG A 17 -30.98 9.57 32.20
N LYS A 18 -29.89 10.33 32.25
CA LYS A 18 -30.01 11.79 32.27
C LYS A 18 -30.82 12.23 31.03
N ARG A 19 -31.67 13.24 31.19
CA ARG A 19 -32.50 13.75 30.08
C ARG A 19 -31.60 14.21 28.92
N GLY A 20 -31.81 13.64 27.73
CA GLY A 20 -31.05 13.93 26.52
C GLY A 20 -29.99 12.87 26.19
N ARG A 21 -29.68 12.70 24.89
CA ARG A 21 -28.55 11.88 24.45
C ARG A 21 -27.25 12.59 24.88
N PRO A 22 -26.33 11.91 25.61
CA PRO A 22 -25.04 12.49 25.93
C PRO A 22 -24.36 13.03 24.66
N VAL A 23 -23.87 14.27 24.73
CA VAL A 23 -23.16 14.89 23.61
C VAL A 23 -21.84 14.15 23.42
N HIS A 24 -21.46 13.91 22.16
CA HIS A 24 -20.18 13.29 21.83
C HIS A 24 -19.02 14.19 22.29
N GLU A 25 -18.17 13.68 23.17
CA GLU A 25 -17.01 14.39 23.69
C GLU A 25 -15.78 14.11 22.81
N VAL A 26 -15.13 15.18 22.36
CA VAL A 26 -13.92 15.09 21.53
C VAL A 26 -12.70 15.20 22.42
N THR A 27 -11.95 14.10 22.55
CA THR A 27 -10.69 14.06 23.29
C THR A 27 -9.52 13.90 22.31
N VAL A 28 -8.31 14.21 22.77
CA VAL A 28 -7.08 13.97 21.97
C VAL A 28 -6.96 12.49 21.61
N ARG A 29 -7.29 11.59 22.55
CA ARG A 29 -7.27 10.14 22.31
C ARG A 29 -8.25 9.73 21.22
N THR A 30 -9.47 10.28 21.20
CA THR A 30 -10.44 9.94 20.17
C THR A 30 -10.04 10.51 18.81
N ARG A 31 -9.48 11.73 18.74
CA ARG A 31 -8.91 12.29 17.51
C ARG A 31 -7.79 11.41 16.95
N ASN A 32 -6.81 11.02 17.77
CA ASN A 32 -5.73 10.14 17.37
C ASN A 32 -6.25 8.78 16.87
N ARG A 33 -7.30 8.24 17.50
CA ARG A 33 -7.96 7.02 17.03
C ARG A 33 -8.60 7.23 15.65
N VAL A 34 -9.28 8.35 15.38
CA VAL A 34 -9.82 8.65 14.05
C VAL A 34 -8.71 8.73 13.00
N SER A 35 -7.65 9.48 13.28
CA SER A 35 -6.48 9.58 12.37
C SER A 35 -5.84 8.21 12.09
N MET A 36 -5.73 7.37 13.12
CA MET A 36 -5.22 6.00 12.97
C MET A 36 -6.13 5.16 12.07
N LEU A 37 -7.45 5.19 12.28
CA LEU A 37 -8.39 4.42 11.45
C LEU A 37 -8.39 4.90 9.99
N LEU A 38 -8.25 6.21 9.76
CA LEU A 38 -8.09 6.77 8.41
C LEU A 38 -6.79 6.31 7.75
N ALA A 39 -5.68 6.29 8.50
CA ALA A 39 -4.40 5.80 8.00
C ALA A 39 -4.42 4.30 7.66
N LEU A 40 -5.31 3.53 8.28
CA LEU A 40 -5.56 2.12 7.94
C LEU A 40 -6.50 1.96 6.72
N GLY A 41 -6.95 3.06 6.10
CA GLY A 41 -7.81 3.04 4.92
C GLY A 41 -9.28 2.69 5.22
N TRP A 42 -9.74 2.87 6.45
CA TRP A 42 -11.14 2.55 6.80
C TRP A 42 -12.10 3.58 6.20
N SER A 43 -13.28 3.11 5.80
CA SER A 43 -14.35 3.99 5.33
C SER A 43 -14.94 4.81 6.47
N THR A 44 -15.38 6.04 6.16
CA THR A 44 -15.95 6.98 7.13
C THR A 44 -17.15 6.41 7.88
N ILE A 45 -17.97 5.59 7.21
CA ILE A 45 -19.10 4.87 7.83
C ILE A 45 -18.59 3.86 8.86
N ARG A 46 -17.58 3.06 8.51
CA ARG A 46 -16.99 2.06 9.41
C ARG A 46 -16.37 2.72 10.64
N ILE A 47 -15.73 3.87 10.45
CA ILE A 47 -15.16 4.68 11.54
C ILE A 47 -16.26 5.17 12.49
N ALA A 48 -17.35 5.70 11.95
CA ALA A 48 -18.48 6.17 12.74
C ALA A 48 -19.08 5.04 13.60
N THR A 49 -19.30 3.85 13.00
CA THR A 49 -19.78 2.66 13.70
C THR A 49 -18.82 2.22 14.80
N ALA A 50 -17.50 2.20 14.53
CA ALA A 50 -16.49 1.82 15.52
C ALA A 50 -16.43 2.79 16.72
N LEU A 51 -16.81 4.05 16.54
CA LEU A 51 -16.88 5.04 17.62
C LEU A 51 -18.27 5.10 18.29
N GLY A 52 -19.27 4.39 17.76
CA GLY A 52 -20.65 4.47 18.24
C GLY A 52 -21.32 5.82 17.97
N VAL A 53 -20.87 6.56 16.96
CA VAL A 53 -21.42 7.87 16.58
C VAL A 53 -22.10 7.81 15.21
N THR A 54 -22.99 8.75 14.94
CA THR A 54 -23.59 8.88 13.60
C THR A 54 -22.61 9.53 12.63
N LEU A 55 -22.77 9.27 11.33
CA LEU A 55 -21.94 9.88 10.28
C LEU A 55 -21.92 11.43 10.33
N PRO A 56 -23.06 12.13 10.53
CA PRO A 56 -23.05 13.58 10.68
C PRO A 56 -22.25 14.06 11.90
N THR A 57 -22.28 13.29 12.99
CA THR A 57 -21.49 13.58 14.21
C THR A 57 -19.99 13.46 13.91
N LEU A 58 -19.60 12.43 13.16
CA LEU A 58 -18.21 12.26 12.75
C LEU A 58 -17.73 13.43 11.88
N HIS A 59 -18.50 13.80 10.85
CA HIS A 59 -18.18 14.93 9.98
C HIS A 59 -18.13 16.26 10.73
N LYS A 60 -19.01 16.47 11.72
CA LYS A 60 -19.03 17.70 12.54
C LYS A 60 -17.77 17.85 13.39
N TYR A 61 -17.34 16.79 14.07
CA TYR A 61 -16.29 16.88 15.08
C TYR A 61 -14.88 16.56 14.56
N TYR A 62 -14.77 15.74 13.52
CA TYR A 62 -13.49 15.25 13.00
C TYR A 62 -13.24 15.68 11.54
N PHE A 63 -13.83 16.80 11.12
CA PHE A 63 -13.68 17.33 9.76
C PHE A 63 -12.21 17.49 9.35
N TYR A 64 -11.38 17.98 10.27
CA TYR A 64 -9.96 18.24 10.02
C TYR A 64 -9.18 16.94 9.74
N GLU A 65 -9.42 15.91 10.55
CA GLU A 65 -8.81 14.59 10.40
C GLU A 65 -9.24 13.92 9.09
N LEU A 66 -10.53 13.99 8.75
CA LEU A 66 -11.07 13.44 7.52
C LEU A 66 -10.44 14.09 6.27
N ARG A 67 -10.14 15.38 6.33
CA ARG A 67 -9.49 16.10 5.21
C ARG A 67 -8.05 15.63 4.96
N GLN A 68 -7.44 14.96 5.94
CA GLN A 68 -6.05 14.50 5.87
C GLN A 68 -5.93 13.04 5.41
N GLN A 69 -7.02 12.45 4.90
CA GLN A 69 -7.06 11.04 4.47
C GLN A 69 -5.92 10.66 3.51
N ALA A 70 -5.59 11.52 2.54
CA ALA A 70 -4.54 11.25 1.56
C ALA A 70 -3.14 11.08 2.20
N VAL A 71 -2.86 11.85 3.26
CA VAL A 71 -1.54 11.87 3.94
C VAL A 71 -1.56 11.02 5.22
N ALA A 72 -2.72 10.51 5.63
CA ALA A 72 -2.88 9.77 6.88
C ALA A 72 -2.01 8.51 6.90
N ARG A 73 -1.93 7.80 5.76
CA ARG A 73 -1.11 6.59 5.62
C ARG A 73 0.37 6.89 5.79
N ASP A 74 0.87 7.92 5.10
CA ASP A 74 2.28 8.30 5.15
C ASP A 74 2.67 8.74 6.56
N ARG A 75 1.83 9.54 7.23
CA ARG A 75 2.07 9.94 8.63
C ARG A 75 2.14 8.77 9.59
N LEU A 76 1.36 7.72 9.37
CA LEU A 76 1.40 6.53 10.21
C LEU A 76 2.72 5.76 10.02
N GLU A 77 3.17 5.60 8.78
CA GLU A 77 4.46 4.95 8.51
C GLU A 77 5.63 5.80 9.03
N MET A 78 5.59 7.13 8.87
CA MET A 78 6.58 8.04 9.45
C MET A 78 6.63 7.90 10.98
N ARG A 79 5.48 7.91 11.66
CA ARG A 79 5.45 7.73 13.10
C ARG A 79 6.00 6.38 13.55
N ARG A 80 5.77 5.32 12.75
CA ARG A 80 6.32 4.00 13.00
C ARG A 80 7.84 3.99 12.86
N LEU A 81 8.38 4.62 11.82
CA LEU A 81 9.82 4.76 11.61
C LEU A 81 10.48 5.55 12.74
N GLU A 82 9.89 6.68 13.15
CA GLU A 82 10.37 7.47 14.29
C GLU A 82 10.49 6.63 15.57
N MET A 83 9.45 5.87 15.93
CA MET A 83 9.47 5.02 17.12
C MET A 83 10.52 3.91 17.02
N ALA A 84 10.71 3.31 15.84
CA ALA A 84 11.72 2.30 15.63
C ALA A 84 13.15 2.89 15.73
N TRP A 85 13.34 4.09 15.20
CA TRP A 85 14.60 4.83 15.26
C TRP A 85 14.97 5.21 16.70
N GLU A 86 14.04 5.80 17.45
CA GLU A 86 14.25 6.20 18.86
C GLU A 86 14.66 4.99 19.74
N LEU A 87 14.00 3.84 19.53
CA LEU A 87 14.36 2.61 20.23
C LEU A 87 15.72 2.05 19.78
N ALA A 88 16.07 2.21 18.50
CA ALA A 88 17.36 1.77 17.97
C ALA A 88 18.52 2.63 18.49
N GLU A 89 18.34 3.95 18.60
CA GLU A 89 19.30 4.86 19.24
C GLU A 89 19.56 4.48 20.70
N GLY A 90 18.53 3.98 21.39
CA GLY A 90 18.65 3.39 22.73
C GLY A 90 19.42 2.06 22.81
N GLY A 91 20.01 1.58 21.70
CA GLY A 91 20.80 0.35 21.64
C GLY A 91 19.99 -0.93 21.49
N ASN A 92 18.67 -0.84 21.22
CA ASN A 92 17.85 -2.02 20.99
C ASN A 92 18.11 -2.60 19.58
N VAL A 93 18.92 -3.66 19.51
CA VAL A 93 19.26 -4.37 18.27
C VAL A 93 18.01 -4.91 17.55
N GLY A 94 16.95 -5.26 18.29
CA GLY A 94 15.68 -5.67 17.70
C GLY A 94 14.98 -4.54 16.94
N ALA A 95 14.96 -3.34 17.53
CA ALA A 95 14.42 -2.15 16.88
C ALA A 95 15.25 -1.75 15.66
N LEU A 96 16.58 -1.85 15.73
CA LEU A 96 17.47 -1.58 14.60
C LEU A 96 17.20 -2.51 13.40
N LYS A 97 16.97 -3.80 13.66
CA LYS A 97 16.59 -4.77 12.62
C LYS A 97 15.22 -4.45 12.01
N GLU A 98 14.23 -4.12 12.83
CA GLU A 98 12.90 -3.74 12.34
C GLU A 98 12.94 -2.43 11.54
N PHE A 99 13.74 -1.45 11.96
CA PHE A 99 13.97 -0.22 11.21
C PHE A 99 14.59 -0.52 9.84
N GLY A 100 15.61 -1.40 9.77
CA GLY A 100 16.19 -1.84 8.50
C GLY A 100 15.15 -2.48 7.55
N LYS A 101 14.28 -3.36 8.06
CA LYS A 101 13.19 -3.95 7.26
C LYS A 101 12.20 -2.90 6.75
N LEU A 102 11.92 -1.87 7.54
CA LEU A 102 11.01 -0.81 7.15
C LEU A 102 11.61 0.07 6.04
N MET A 103 12.90 0.38 6.14
CA MET A 103 13.67 1.05 5.09
C MET A 103 13.66 0.24 3.79
N GLU A 104 14.03 -1.03 3.84
CA GLU A 104 14.03 -1.92 2.67
C GLU A 104 12.66 -2.01 1.98
N ARG A 105 11.57 -2.02 2.78
CA ARG A 105 10.21 -2.01 2.26
C ARG A 105 9.87 -0.70 1.57
N ASN A 106 10.32 0.43 2.12
CA ASN A 106 10.13 1.74 1.51
C ASN A 106 10.89 1.84 0.17
N ASP A 107 12.16 1.45 0.16
CA ASP A 107 13.00 1.46 -1.03
C ASP A 107 12.41 0.57 -2.13
N ARG A 108 11.87 -0.60 -1.77
CA ARG A 108 11.15 -1.47 -2.71
C ARG A 108 9.92 -0.78 -3.29
N MET A 109 9.12 -0.12 -2.45
CA MET A 109 7.94 0.61 -2.91
C MET A 109 8.31 1.75 -3.85
N GLU A 110 9.41 2.47 -3.58
CA GLU A 110 9.92 3.52 -4.46
C GLU A 110 10.42 2.95 -5.79
N ALA A 111 11.14 1.83 -5.77
CA ALA A 111 11.56 1.13 -6.98
C ALA A 111 10.35 0.67 -7.82
N GLU A 112 9.32 0.10 -7.19
CA GLU A 112 8.07 -0.28 -7.86
C GLU A 112 7.35 0.93 -8.47
N ARG A 113 7.27 2.05 -7.74
CA ARG A 113 6.69 3.29 -8.26
C ARG A 113 7.50 3.84 -9.42
N PHE A 114 8.83 3.85 -9.31
CA PHE A 114 9.72 4.28 -10.37
C PHE A 114 9.50 3.44 -11.64
N MET A 115 9.51 2.11 -11.53
CA MET A 115 9.24 1.20 -12.64
C MET A 115 7.84 1.37 -13.24
N ALA A 116 6.82 1.61 -12.41
CA ALA A 116 5.45 1.86 -12.88
C ALA A 116 5.28 3.25 -13.54
N SER A 117 6.10 4.23 -13.15
CA SER A 117 6.10 5.59 -13.67
C SER A 117 7.03 5.80 -14.88
N SER A 118 8.05 4.95 -15.04
CA SER A 118 8.80 4.88 -16.28
C SER A 118 7.81 4.47 -17.37
N PRO A 119 7.61 5.28 -18.42
CA PRO A 119 6.89 4.82 -19.58
C PRO A 119 7.63 3.55 -20.01
N ALA A 120 6.93 2.41 -20.03
CA ALA A 120 7.42 1.24 -20.74
C ALA A 120 7.92 1.78 -22.07
N ALA A 121 9.22 1.63 -22.34
CA ALA A 121 9.85 2.12 -23.57
C ALA A 121 8.86 1.86 -24.68
N ASP A 122 8.39 2.95 -25.29
CA ASP A 122 7.26 2.99 -26.22
C ASP A 122 7.56 1.99 -27.34
N LYS A 123 7.18 0.73 -27.12
CA LYS A 123 6.90 -0.21 -28.20
C LYS A 123 5.57 0.30 -28.72
N GLY A 124 5.67 1.39 -29.49
CA GLY A 124 4.56 1.95 -30.24
C GLY A 124 3.82 0.81 -30.93
N PRO A 125 2.51 0.97 -31.21
CA PRO A 125 1.66 -0.14 -31.64
C PRO A 125 2.40 -0.92 -32.70
N ALA A 126 2.84 -2.13 -32.37
CA ALA A 126 3.47 -3.00 -33.34
C ALA A 126 2.42 -3.12 -34.43
N GLU A 127 2.69 -2.43 -35.55
CA GLU A 127 1.86 -2.49 -36.73
C GLU A 127 1.63 -3.97 -36.93
N ARG A 128 0.37 -4.39 -36.86
CA ARG A 128 0.02 -5.82 -36.90
C ARG A 128 0.28 -6.30 -38.32
N VAL A 129 1.55 -6.42 -38.68
CA VAL A 129 1.97 -6.99 -39.92
C VAL A 129 1.51 -8.44 -39.84
N GLY A 130 0.62 -8.82 -40.75
CA GLY A 130 -0.02 -10.13 -40.70
C GLY A 130 1.04 -11.23 -40.61
N LYS A 131 0.73 -12.34 -39.92
CA LYS A 131 1.65 -13.47 -39.64
C LYS A 131 2.59 -13.82 -40.82
N LYS A 132 2.10 -13.75 -42.05
CA LYS A 132 2.87 -14.00 -43.28
C LYS A 132 4.08 -13.09 -43.52
N VAL A 133 4.08 -11.86 -43.04
CA VAL A 133 5.21 -10.93 -43.21
C VAL A 133 6.22 -11.11 -42.08
N VAL A 134 5.73 -11.35 -40.86
CA VAL A 134 6.58 -11.69 -39.71
C VAL A 134 7.35 -12.98 -39.99
N ASP A 135 6.69 -14.01 -40.53
CA ASP A 135 7.34 -15.29 -40.86
C ASP A 135 8.40 -15.11 -41.98
N LYS A 136 8.16 -14.21 -42.94
CA LYS A 136 9.15 -13.90 -44.00
C LYS A 136 10.34 -13.12 -43.48
N GLN A 137 10.13 -12.17 -42.57
CA GLN A 137 11.20 -11.42 -41.93
C GLN A 137 12.03 -12.33 -41.04
N LEU A 138 11.39 -13.18 -40.25
CA LEU A 138 12.09 -14.15 -39.38
C LEU A 138 12.91 -15.16 -40.19
N ALA A 139 12.40 -15.61 -41.33
CA ALA A 139 13.14 -16.48 -42.24
C ALA A 139 14.34 -15.76 -42.86
N ALA A 140 14.18 -14.49 -43.27
CA ALA A 140 15.27 -13.71 -43.84
C ALA A 140 16.38 -13.41 -42.81
N ASP A 141 16.00 -13.13 -41.55
CA ASP A 141 16.95 -12.89 -40.46
C ASP A 141 17.71 -14.19 -40.12
N ALA A 142 17.02 -15.34 -40.07
CA ALA A 142 17.64 -16.63 -39.84
C ALA A 142 18.59 -17.06 -40.99
N ASP A 143 18.22 -16.79 -42.24
CA ASP A 143 19.07 -17.05 -43.41
C ASP A 143 20.33 -16.17 -43.39
N ALA A 144 20.21 -14.92 -42.92
CA ALA A 144 21.34 -14.00 -42.79
C ALA A 144 22.31 -14.44 -41.68
N ASP A 145 21.80 -14.88 -40.53
CA ASP A 145 22.61 -15.40 -39.43
C ASP A 145 23.36 -16.68 -39.85
N LEU A 146 22.69 -17.59 -40.56
CA LEU A 146 23.30 -18.82 -41.08
C LEU A 146 24.41 -18.52 -42.11
N MET A 147 24.20 -17.55 -43.01
CA MET A 147 25.25 -17.15 -43.95
C MET A 147 26.46 -16.53 -43.24
N ALA A 148 26.24 -15.74 -42.19
CA ALA A 148 27.33 -15.16 -41.42
C ALA A 148 28.17 -16.25 -40.71
N GLU A 149 27.54 -17.30 -40.19
CA GLU A 149 28.24 -18.45 -39.60
C GLU A 149 29.05 -19.22 -40.65
N LEU A 150 28.49 -19.48 -41.82
CA LEU A 150 29.19 -20.17 -42.91
C LEU A 150 30.37 -19.37 -43.47
N GLU A 151 30.26 -18.04 -43.54
CA GLU A 151 31.37 -17.16 -43.94
C GLU A 151 32.50 -17.16 -42.91
N LEU A 152 32.16 -17.18 -41.62
CA LEU A 152 33.13 -17.33 -40.55
C LEU A 152 33.85 -18.68 -40.65
N GLU A 153 33.12 -19.78 -40.84
CA GLU A 153 33.72 -21.11 -41.01
C GLU A 153 34.61 -21.19 -42.25
N ALA A 154 34.18 -20.65 -43.39
CA ALA A 154 34.96 -20.61 -44.62
C ALA A 154 36.25 -19.77 -44.47
N SER A 155 36.19 -18.65 -43.72
CA SER A 155 37.35 -17.82 -43.42
C SER A 155 38.36 -18.55 -42.52
N THR A 156 37.88 -19.35 -41.55
CA THR A 156 38.73 -20.15 -40.68
C THR A 156 39.35 -21.35 -41.40
N ALA A 157 38.62 -21.99 -42.33
CA ALA A 157 39.13 -23.10 -43.13
C ALA A 157 40.23 -22.65 -44.11
N ASN A 158 40.11 -21.44 -44.69
CA ASN A 158 41.13 -20.85 -45.55
C ASN A 158 42.39 -20.36 -44.81
N ALA A 159 42.34 -20.23 -43.48
CA ALA A 159 43.49 -19.81 -42.66
C ALA A 159 44.37 -20.99 -42.18
N VAL A 160 43.98 -22.25 -42.51
CA VAL A 160 44.68 -23.48 -42.10
C VAL A 160 45.49 -24.12 -43.27
N HIS A 161 45.59 -23.45 -44.41
CA HIS A 161 46.51 -23.80 -45.50
C HIS A 161 47.71 -22.84 -45.56
#